data_AF-C2L072-F1
#
_entry.id   AF-C2L072-F1
#
_cell.length_a   1.000
_cell.length_b   1.000
_cell.length_c   1.000
_cell.angle_alpha   90.00
_cell.angle_beta   90.00
_cell.angle_gamma   90.00
#
_symmetry.space_group_name_H-M   'P 1'
#
loop_
_entity.id
_entity.type
_entity.pdbx_description
1 polymer ?
#
loop_
_entity_poly.entity_id
_entity_poly.type
_entity_poly.pdbx_seq_one_letter_code
_entity_poly.pdbx_strand_id
1 'polypeptide(L)'
;MGFPERPITAQIDGTKLTIGSTKASALLDAGFSFTGKSAESKITNKRNDPFYYGEYLEITRDGKSYGFMSVTPTWKDEDALKNCTITYYEIPGDCEPLSEVRFNRVGLTELSLSDFQTRKITDIFSLKPANYKEIQNESYYVLTMQTKDHAFWKNYSLYAYFDTNGVVFHYGIRAQQSIWE
;
A
#
# COMPACT_ATOMS: atom_id res chain seq x y z
N MET A 1 15.08 -11.49 20.40
CA MET A 1 14.39 -11.69 19.11
C MET A 1 13.10 -10.90 19.14
N GLY A 2 12.82 -10.11 18.10
CA GLY A 2 11.59 -9.32 17.99
C GLY A 2 10.44 -10.15 17.39
N PHE A 3 9.21 -9.80 17.73
CA PHE A 3 8.00 -10.35 17.10
C PHE A 3 7.67 -9.57 15.81
N PRO A 4 7.04 -10.21 14.81
CA PRO A 4 6.58 -9.50 13.63
C PRO A 4 5.55 -8.43 14.01
N GLU A 5 5.65 -7.26 13.38
CA GLU A 5 4.66 -6.20 13.51
C GLU A 5 3.34 -6.60 12.84
N ARG A 6 2.25 -6.02 13.34
CA ARG A 6 0.96 -6.18 12.67
C ARG A 6 1.00 -5.47 11.32
N PRO A 7 0.51 -6.12 10.24
CA PRO A 7 0.49 -5.51 8.93
C PRO A 7 -0.45 -4.31 8.89
N ILE A 8 -0.14 -3.35 8.01
CA ILE A 8 -1.06 -2.27 7.68
C ILE A 8 -2.18 -2.84 6.82
N THR A 9 -3.42 -2.54 7.20
CA THR A 9 -4.61 -2.93 6.44
C THR A 9 -5.14 -1.76 5.62
N ALA A 10 -5.60 -2.04 4.42
CA ALA A 10 -6.43 -1.14 3.63
C ALA A 10 -7.83 -1.72 3.49
N GLN A 11 -8.77 -0.86 3.19
CA GLN A 11 -10.08 -1.22 2.68
C GLN A 11 -10.36 -0.35 1.47
N ILE A 12 -10.76 -0.96 0.35
CA ILE A 12 -11.20 -0.27 -0.87
C ILE A 12 -12.60 -0.76 -1.22
N ASP A 13 -13.57 0.15 -1.31
CA ASP A 13 -14.99 -0.18 -1.57
C ASP A 13 -15.48 -1.44 -0.79
N GLY A 14 -15.33 -1.40 0.54
CA GLY A 14 -15.70 -2.52 1.42
C GLY A 14 -14.73 -3.71 1.45
N THR A 15 -13.86 -3.87 0.45
CA THR A 15 -12.96 -5.01 0.30
C THR A 15 -11.69 -4.81 1.14
N LYS A 16 -11.43 -5.73 2.07
CA LYS A 16 -10.27 -5.66 2.96
C LYS A 16 -9.00 -6.19 2.28
N LEU A 17 -7.92 -5.45 2.50
CA LEU A 17 -6.59 -5.70 1.97
C LEU A 17 -5.58 -5.73 3.10
N THR A 18 -4.63 -6.67 3.03
CA THR A 18 -3.44 -6.72 3.88
C THR A 18 -2.24 -6.69 2.96
N ILE A 19 -1.57 -5.53 2.89
CA ILE A 19 -0.43 -5.35 1.98
C ILE A 19 0.71 -6.29 2.39
N GLY A 20 1.33 -6.89 1.38
CA GLY A 20 2.31 -7.95 1.52
C GLY A 20 1.71 -9.34 1.78
N SER A 21 0.39 -9.51 1.82
CA SER A 21 -0.24 -10.82 2.06
C SER A 21 -1.43 -11.10 1.16
N THR A 22 -2.28 -10.11 0.87
CA THR A 22 -3.42 -10.28 -0.03
C THR A 22 -2.95 -10.62 -1.45
N LYS A 23 -3.59 -11.61 -2.05
CA LYS A 23 -3.40 -12.00 -3.45
C LYS A 23 -4.28 -11.18 -4.38
N ALA A 24 -3.82 -10.95 -5.61
CA ALA A 24 -4.62 -10.26 -6.62
C ALA A 24 -5.93 -11.02 -6.93
N SER A 25 -5.95 -12.36 -6.80
CA SER A 25 -7.18 -13.14 -6.94
C SER A 25 -8.32 -12.65 -6.04
N ALA A 26 -8.02 -12.25 -4.79
CA ALA A 26 -9.05 -11.78 -3.87
C ALA A 26 -9.71 -10.47 -4.35
N LEU A 27 -8.98 -9.64 -5.09
CA LEU A 27 -9.51 -8.42 -5.69
C LEU A 27 -10.32 -8.73 -6.96
N LEU A 28 -9.83 -9.65 -7.78
CA LEU A 28 -10.55 -10.15 -8.96
C LEU A 28 -11.89 -10.77 -8.57
N ASP A 29 -11.91 -11.61 -7.52
CA ASP A 29 -13.11 -12.24 -6.98
C ASP A 29 -14.10 -11.21 -6.39
N ALA A 30 -13.59 -10.06 -5.92
CA ALA A 30 -14.38 -8.94 -5.43
C ALA A 30 -14.87 -7.99 -6.56
N GLY A 31 -14.61 -8.33 -7.82
CA GLY A 31 -15.09 -7.57 -8.99
C GLY A 31 -14.16 -6.45 -9.45
N PHE A 32 -12.94 -6.33 -8.90
CA PHE A 32 -11.94 -5.42 -9.41
C PHE A 32 -11.25 -5.99 -10.65
N SER A 33 -10.68 -5.10 -11.46
CA SER A 33 -9.88 -5.41 -12.64
C SER A 33 -8.54 -4.68 -12.58
N PHE A 34 -7.52 -5.25 -13.20
CA PHE A 34 -6.21 -4.61 -13.37
C PHE A 34 -6.07 -4.16 -14.82
N THR A 35 -5.83 -2.87 -15.05
CA THR A 35 -5.84 -2.28 -16.40
C THR A 35 -4.87 -3.02 -17.33
N GLY A 36 -5.38 -3.50 -18.47
CA GLY A 36 -4.58 -4.21 -19.48
C GLY A 36 -4.17 -5.64 -19.12
N LYS A 37 -4.68 -6.22 -18.02
CA LYS A 37 -4.31 -7.56 -17.56
C LYS A 37 -5.54 -8.42 -17.23
N SER A 38 -5.41 -9.71 -17.50
CA SER A 38 -6.33 -10.77 -17.04
C SER A 38 -5.74 -11.54 -15.86
N ALA A 39 -6.57 -12.35 -15.20
CA ALA A 39 -6.15 -13.22 -14.09
C ALA A 39 -4.93 -14.11 -14.43
N GLU A 40 -4.83 -14.58 -15.68
CA GLU A 40 -3.76 -15.44 -16.17
C GLU A 40 -2.58 -14.67 -16.78
N SER A 41 -2.65 -13.34 -16.85
CA SER A 41 -1.58 -12.54 -17.43
C SER A 41 -0.30 -12.72 -16.63
N LYS A 42 0.82 -12.94 -17.33
CA LYS A 42 2.12 -13.07 -16.71
C LYS A 42 2.55 -11.73 -16.11
N ILE A 43 3.01 -11.77 -14.88
CA ILE A 43 3.65 -10.68 -14.15
C ILE A 43 5.09 -11.09 -13.89
N THR A 44 6.04 -10.19 -14.17
CA THR A 44 7.47 -10.43 -13.98
C THR A 44 8.05 -9.45 -12.96
N ASN A 45 8.71 -9.96 -11.93
CA ASN A 45 9.56 -9.16 -11.04
C ASN A 45 11.01 -9.17 -11.55
N LYS A 46 11.48 -8.01 -12.01
CA LYS A 46 12.82 -7.87 -12.57
C LYS A 46 13.92 -7.77 -11.51
N ARG A 47 13.58 -7.59 -10.22
CA ARG A 47 14.56 -7.44 -9.11
C ARG A 47 15.59 -6.34 -9.35
N ASN A 48 15.19 -5.30 -10.05
CA ASN A 48 16.03 -4.18 -10.44
C ASN A 48 15.65 -2.88 -9.73
N ASP A 49 14.57 -2.90 -8.94
CA ASP A 49 14.06 -1.76 -8.20
C ASP A 49 13.86 -2.17 -6.73
N PRO A 50 14.57 -1.54 -5.78
CA PRO A 50 14.47 -1.87 -4.36
C PRO A 50 13.16 -1.38 -3.71
N PHE A 51 12.34 -0.64 -4.45
CA PHE A 51 11.12 0.02 -3.98
C PHE A 51 9.86 -0.52 -4.66
N TYR A 52 9.91 -0.82 -5.95
CA TYR A 52 8.75 -1.28 -6.73
C TYR A 52 8.96 -2.69 -7.25
N TYR A 53 8.29 -3.66 -6.65
CA TYR A 53 8.45 -5.06 -6.98
C TYR A 53 7.37 -5.54 -7.97
N GLY A 54 7.78 -6.29 -9.00
CA GLY A 54 6.84 -6.80 -10.00
C GLY A 54 6.35 -5.72 -10.95
N GLU A 55 5.04 -5.68 -11.20
CA GLU A 55 4.43 -4.71 -12.10
C GLU A 55 3.54 -3.72 -11.35
N TYR A 56 3.55 -2.47 -11.80
CA TYR A 56 2.73 -1.39 -11.26
C TYR A 56 1.52 -1.18 -12.16
N LEU A 57 0.33 -1.46 -11.62
CA LEU A 57 -0.91 -1.53 -12.40
C LEU A 57 -2.00 -0.69 -11.74
N GLU A 58 -2.79 -0.01 -12.57
CA GLU A 58 -4.03 0.62 -12.13
C GLU A 58 -5.07 -0.45 -11.77
N ILE A 59 -5.77 -0.23 -10.66
CA ILE A 59 -6.90 -1.05 -10.24
C ILE A 59 -8.21 -0.30 -10.50
N THR A 60 -9.15 -0.97 -11.16
CA THR A 60 -10.43 -0.38 -11.55
C THR A 60 -11.60 -1.26 -11.14
N ARG A 61 -12.76 -0.64 -10.93
CA ARG A 61 -14.04 -1.33 -10.73
C ARG A 61 -15.17 -0.44 -11.22
N ASP A 62 -16.13 -1.02 -11.93
CA ASP A 62 -17.28 -0.30 -12.49
C ASP A 62 -16.89 0.96 -13.30
N GLY A 63 -15.76 0.90 -14.00
CA GLY A 63 -15.22 2.01 -14.81
C GLY A 63 -14.51 3.10 -14.02
N LYS A 64 -14.39 2.98 -12.69
CA LYS A 64 -13.70 3.93 -11.81
C LYS A 64 -12.31 3.42 -11.44
N SER A 65 -11.35 4.34 -11.34
CA SER A 65 -10.01 4.05 -10.84
C SER A 65 -9.97 4.12 -9.32
N TYR A 66 -9.44 3.07 -8.70
CA TYR A 66 -9.20 2.97 -7.26
C TYR A 66 -7.73 3.24 -6.92
N GLY A 67 -6.98 3.83 -7.86
CA GLY A 67 -5.55 4.06 -7.74
C GLY A 67 -4.74 2.91 -8.34
N PHE A 68 -3.59 2.63 -7.74
CA PHE A 68 -2.58 1.78 -8.35
C PHE A 68 -1.95 0.83 -7.33
N MET A 69 -1.50 -0.33 -7.82
CA MET A 69 -0.90 -1.37 -6.99
C MET A 69 0.35 -1.94 -7.63
N SER A 70 1.34 -2.27 -6.81
CA SER A 70 2.39 -3.21 -7.22
C SER A 70 1.92 -4.64 -6.97
N VAL A 71 1.87 -5.43 -8.03
CA VAL A 71 1.58 -6.87 -8.01
C VAL A 71 2.88 -7.63 -8.19
N THR A 72 3.21 -8.49 -7.23
CA THR A 72 4.53 -9.13 -7.17
C THR A 72 4.43 -10.65 -7.08
N PRO A 73 5.02 -11.40 -8.02
CA PRO A 73 5.30 -12.82 -7.87
C PRO A 73 6.03 -13.10 -6.56
N THR A 74 5.64 -14.17 -5.85
CA THR A 74 6.24 -14.52 -4.56
C THR A 74 7.04 -15.81 -4.72
N TRP A 75 8.29 -15.83 -4.24
CA TRP A 75 9.25 -16.96 -4.33
C TRP A 75 9.78 -17.31 -5.72
N LYS A 76 9.30 -16.63 -6.76
CA LYS A 76 9.72 -16.79 -8.15
C LYS A 76 9.64 -15.45 -8.85
N ASP A 77 10.30 -15.36 -9.99
CA ASP A 77 10.39 -14.09 -10.72
C ASP A 77 9.17 -13.85 -11.62
N GLU A 78 8.41 -14.89 -11.94
CA GLU A 78 7.23 -14.79 -12.80
C GLU A 78 6.05 -15.60 -12.26
N ASP A 79 4.85 -15.03 -12.34
CA ASP A 79 3.61 -15.73 -12.01
C ASP A 79 2.43 -15.19 -12.81
N ALA A 80 1.31 -15.91 -12.79
CA ALA A 80 0.03 -15.36 -13.20
C ALA A 80 -0.40 -14.27 -12.21
N LEU A 81 -1.04 -13.21 -12.72
CA LEU A 81 -1.54 -12.07 -11.93
C LEU A 81 -2.30 -12.53 -10.68
N LYS A 82 -3.26 -13.45 -10.84
CA LYS A 82 -4.09 -13.96 -9.73
C LYS A 82 -3.28 -14.50 -8.54
N ASN A 83 -2.09 -15.05 -8.80
CA ASN A 83 -1.21 -15.63 -7.77
C ASN A 83 -0.25 -14.61 -7.14
N CYS A 84 -0.15 -13.41 -7.73
CA CYS A 84 0.74 -12.35 -7.25
C CYS A 84 0.21 -11.74 -5.94
N THR A 85 1.15 -11.32 -5.09
CA THR A 85 0.87 -10.62 -3.83
C THR A 85 0.85 -9.12 -4.08
N ILE A 86 -0.10 -8.40 -3.47
CA ILE A 86 -0.10 -6.94 -3.48
C ILE A 86 0.97 -6.44 -2.50
N THR A 87 2.02 -5.79 -2.97
CA THR A 87 3.14 -5.30 -2.14
C THR A 87 3.11 -3.79 -1.93
N TYR A 88 2.38 -3.08 -2.78
CA TYR A 88 2.18 -1.64 -2.68
C TYR A 88 0.76 -1.30 -3.14
N TYR A 89 0.14 -0.31 -2.49
CA TYR A 89 -1.09 0.33 -2.92
C TYR A 89 -0.96 1.83 -2.73
N GLU A 90 -1.34 2.60 -3.74
CA GLU A 90 -1.52 4.05 -3.64
C GLU A 90 -2.82 4.53 -4.27
N ILE A 91 -3.33 5.64 -3.74
CA ILE A 91 -4.49 6.33 -4.28
C ILE A 91 -4.20 7.84 -4.34
N PRO A 92 -4.29 8.45 -5.55
CA PRO A 92 -4.26 9.90 -5.71
C PRO A 92 -5.35 10.62 -4.89
N GLY A 93 -5.03 11.83 -4.43
CA GLY A 93 -5.94 12.64 -3.62
C GLY A 93 -7.16 13.16 -4.39
N ASP A 94 -7.11 13.17 -5.72
CA ASP A 94 -8.18 13.61 -6.62
C ASP A 94 -9.02 12.45 -7.18
N CYS A 95 -8.74 11.20 -6.79
CA CYS A 95 -9.56 10.05 -7.17
C CYS A 95 -10.96 10.14 -6.55
N GLU A 96 -12.01 10.07 -7.38
CA GLU A 96 -13.41 10.07 -6.94
C GLU A 96 -13.69 9.02 -5.82
N PRO A 97 -13.18 7.77 -5.91
CA PRO A 97 -13.42 6.77 -4.86
C PRO A 97 -12.58 6.94 -3.58
N LEU A 98 -11.83 8.04 -3.40
CA LEU A 98 -11.01 8.24 -2.19
C LEU A 98 -11.82 8.13 -0.89
N SER A 99 -13.09 8.58 -0.92
CA SER A 99 -14.02 8.48 0.23
C SER A 99 -14.39 7.03 0.60
N GLU A 100 -14.19 6.08 -0.32
CA GLU A 100 -14.43 4.65 -0.11
C GLU A 100 -13.18 3.91 0.42
N VAL A 101 -12.06 4.62 0.53
CA VAL A 101 -10.77 4.05 0.95
C VAL A 101 -10.47 4.37 2.41
N ARG A 102 -10.02 3.33 3.13
CA ARG A 102 -9.58 3.45 4.52
C ARG A 102 -8.24 2.77 4.75
N PHE A 103 -7.36 3.41 5.50
CA PHE A 103 -6.15 2.79 6.02
C PHE A 103 -6.29 2.56 7.51
N ASN A 104 -6.05 1.33 7.96
CA ASN A 104 -6.24 0.88 9.34
C ASN A 104 -7.55 1.39 9.99
N ARG A 105 -8.66 1.34 9.24
CA ARG A 105 -10.02 1.81 9.60
C ARG A 105 -10.24 3.33 9.58
N VAL A 106 -9.23 4.13 9.30
CA VAL A 106 -9.32 5.59 9.17
C VAL A 106 -9.67 5.95 7.74
N GLY A 107 -10.72 6.74 7.53
CA GLY A 107 -11.11 7.26 6.22
C GLY A 107 -10.11 8.30 5.73
N LEU A 108 -9.64 8.18 4.49
CA LEU A 108 -8.58 9.05 3.98
C LEU A 108 -9.05 10.48 3.74
N THR A 109 -10.33 10.68 3.38
CA THR A 109 -10.93 12.02 3.20
C THR A 109 -11.19 12.77 4.50
N GLU A 110 -11.05 12.11 5.65
CA GLU A 110 -11.20 12.74 6.97
C GLU A 110 -9.90 13.38 7.44
N LEU A 111 -8.80 13.15 6.73
CA LEU A 111 -7.46 13.62 7.09
C LEU A 111 -7.10 14.90 6.36
N SER A 112 -6.41 15.79 7.07
CA SER A 112 -5.90 17.05 6.55
C SER A 112 -4.38 17.16 6.75
N LEU A 113 -3.73 18.09 6.05
CA LEU A 113 -2.32 18.40 6.31
C LEU A 113 -2.07 18.75 7.79
N SER A 114 -3.00 19.46 8.43
CA SER A 114 -2.89 19.86 9.84
C SER A 114 -2.82 18.66 10.79
N ASP A 115 -3.53 17.57 10.50
CA ASP A 115 -3.43 16.33 11.29
C ASP A 115 -1.99 15.81 11.31
N PHE A 116 -1.34 15.77 10.15
CA PHE A 116 0.04 15.28 10.02
C PHE A 116 1.07 16.25 10.60
N GLN A 117 0.80 17.55 10.60
CA GLN A 117 1.67 18.56 11.22
C GLN A 117 1.60 18.57 12.75
N THR A 118 0.48 18.14 13.34
CA THR A 118 0.22 18.30 14.78
C THR A 118 0.23 16.98 15.55
N ARG A 119 0.14 15.83 14.86
CA ARG A 119 0.02 14.50 15.48
C ARG A 119 1.06 13.54 14.91
N LYS A 120 1.38 12.49 15.66
CA LYS A 120 2.18 11.38 15.14
C LYS A 120 1.36 10.55 14.17
N ILE A 121 2.01 9.99 13.14
CA ILE A 121 1.33 9.15 12.14
C ILE A 121 0.76 7.90 12.80
N THR A 122 1.48 7.33 13.77
CA THR A 122 0.99 6.24 14.61
C THR A 122 -0.32 6.58 15.33
N ASP A 123 -0.49 7.80 15.84
CA ASP A 123 -1.73 8.23 16.50
C ASP A 123 -2.86 8.50 15.51
N ILE A 124 -2.55 9.07 14.34
CA ILE A 124 -3.53 9.29 13.25
C ILE A 124 -4.19 7.97 12.85
N PHE A 125 -3.38 6.94 12.61
CA PHE A 125 -3.86 5.64 12.15
C PHE A 125 -4.14 4.66 13.29
N SER A 126 -4.11 5.07 14.56
CA SER A 126 -4.33 4.19 15.72
C SER A 126 -3.43 2.94 15.73
N LEU A 127 -2.17 3.10 15.33
CA LEU A 127 -1.15 2.06 15.27
C LEU A 127 -0.31 2.07 16.56
N LYS A 128 0.09 0.87 17.01
CA LYS A 128 0.97 0.69 18.18
C LYS A 128 2.15 -0.24 17.85
N PRO A 129 3.01 0.14 16.88
CA PRO A 129 4.18 -0.67 16.55
C PRO A 129 5.17 -0.70 17.72
N ALA A 130 5.81 -1.84 17.93
CA ALA A 130 6.89 -1.99 18.90
C ALA A 130 8.17 -1.28 18.45
N ASN A 131 8.41 -1.16 17.13
CA ASN A 131 9.53 -0.41 16.59
C ASN A 131 9.16 0.29 15.27
N TYR A 132 9.42 1.59 15.18
CA TYR A 132 9.08 2.40 14.01
C TYR A 132 9.97 3.65 13.88
N LYS A 133 9.94 4.23 12.69
CA LYS A 133 10.52 5.54 12.37
C LYS A 133 9.45 6.39 11.69
N GLU A 134 9.33 7.65 12.08
CA GLU A 134 8.51 8.64 11.37
C GLU A 134 9.41 9.69 10.72
N ILE A 135 9.05 10.10 9.51
CA ILE A 135 9.59 11.25 8.81
C ILE A 135 8.42 12.22 8.64
N GLN A 136 8.58 13.45 9.14
CA GLN A 136 7.58 14.50 9.01
C GLN A 136 8.28 15.74 8.44
N ASN A 137 8.03 16.02 7.17
CA ASN A 137 8.47 17.23 6.47
C ASN A 137 7.26 18.13 6.18
N GLU A 138 7.46 19.27 5.53
CA GLU A 138 6.40 20.25 5.26
C GLU A 138 5.20 19.68 4.49
N SER A 139 5.45 18.79 3.53
CA SER A 139 4.42 18.20 2.66
C SER A 139 4.56 16.69 2.46
N TYR A 140 5.43 16.04 3.23
CA TYR A 140 5.73 14.62 3.09
C TYR A 140 5.86 13.94 4.44
N TYR A 141 5.05 12.90 4.64
CA TYR A 141 4.94 12.17 5.88
C TYR A 141 5.06 10.67 5.65
N VAL A 142 5.97 10.02 6.37
CA VAL A 142 6.21 8.57 6.29
C VAL A 142 6.25 7.96 7.66
N LEU A 143 5.51 6.87 7.83
CA LEU A 143 5.72 5.94 8.92
C LEU A 143 6.33 4.66 8.34
N THR A 144 7.47 4.22 8.88
CA THR A 144 8.04 2.90 8.61
C THR A 144 8.05 2.08 9.90
N MET A 145 7.36 0.95 9.90
CA MET A 145 7.30 0.00 11.02
C MET A 145 8.25 -1.17 10.77
N GLN A 146 8.73 -1.77 11.87
CA GLN A 146 9.61 -2.92 11.88
C GLN A 146 10.99 -2.67 11.22
N THR A 147 11.69 -1.64 11.70
CA THR A 147 12.97 -1.14 11.13
C THR A 147 14.22 -1.96 11.52
N LYS A 148 14.09 -3.16 12.10
CA LYS A 148 15.24 -4.02 12.46
C LYS A 148 15.52 -5.07 11.38
N ASP A 149 16.77 -5.52 11.32
CA ASP A 149 17.35 -6.27 10.19
C ASP A 149 16.50 -7.40 9.59
N HIS A 150 16.61 -7.46 8.27
CA HIS A 150 15.50 -7.60 7.31
C HIS A 150 15.27 -9.01 6.76
N ALA A 151 15.92 -10.04 7.30
CA ALA A 151 15.89 -11.36 6.67
C ALA A 151 14.55 -12.11 6.85
N PHE A 152 13.87 -11.94 7.99
CA PHE A 152 12.75 -12.83 8.35
C PHE A 152 11.36 -12.18 8.32
N TRP A 153 11.25 -10.86 8.47
CA TRP A 153 9.97 -10.20 8.70
C TRP A 153 9.76 -9.02 7.75
N LYS A 154 8.52 -8.83 7.30
CA LYS A 154 8.12 -7.73 6.38
C LYS A 154 8.16 -6.39 7.10
N ASN A 155 8.84 -5.40 6.54
CA ASN A 155 8.64 -4.03 6.97
C ASN A 155 7.30 -3.50 6.40
N TYR A 156 6.74 -2.47 7.01
CA TYR A 156 5.54 -1.83 6.49
C TYR A 156 5.71 -0.32 6.50
N SER A 157 5.30 0.33 5.42
CA SER A 157 5.35 1.79 5.30
C SER A 157 4.00 2.37 4.96
N LEU A 158 3.70 3.54 5.53
CA LEU A 158 2.56 4.39 5.19
C LEU A 158 3.09 5.73 4.73
N TYR A 159 2.53 6.23 3.63
CA TYR A 159 2.90 7.47 2.99
C TYR A 159 1.69 8.39 2.91
N ALA A 160 1.90 9.67 3.23
CA ALA A 160 0.97 10.75 2.96
C ALA A 160 1.76 11.92 2.35
N TYR A 161 1.41 12.28 1.13
CA TYR A 161 2.02 13.37 0.40
C TYR A 161 0.99 14.44 0.13
N PHE A 162 1.38 15.68 0.33
CA PHE A 162 0.59 16.87 0.07
C PHE A 162 1.31 17.74 -0.97
N ASP A 163 0.54 18.49 -1.74
CA ASP A 163 1.08 19.54 -2.60
C ASP A 163 1.43 20.80 -1.79
N THR A 164 1.93 21.84 -2.46
CA THR A 164 2.31 23.11 -1.82
C THR A 164 1.12 23.88 -1.24
N ASN A 165 -0.12 23.55 -1.64
CA ASN A 165 -1.35 24.17 -1.14
C ASN A 165 -1.94 23.37 0.04
N GLY A 166 -1.32 22.25 0.43
CA GLY A 166 -1.83 21.35 1.46
C GLY A 166 -2.95 20.43 0.99
N VAL A 167 -3.15 20.30 -0.33
CA VAL A 167 -4.06 19.32 -0.93
C VAL A 167 -3.34 17.98 -1.00
N VAL A 168 -4.07 16.89 -0.74
CA VAL A 168 -3.51 15.54 -0.82
C VAL A 168 -3.05 15.28 -2.26
N PHE A 169 -1.77 14.93 -2.43
CA PHE A 169 -1.25 14.44 -3.70
C PHE A 169 -1.56 12.94 -3.83
N HIS A 170 -1.15 12.13 -2.84
CA HIS A 170 -1.60 10.74 -2.72
C HIS A 170 -1.37 10.19 -1.31
N TYR A 171 -2.06 9.09 -1.01
CA TYR A 171 -1.77 8.21 0.11
C TYR A 171 -1.23 6.88 -0.41
N GLY A 172 -0.32 6.25 0.33
CA GLY A 172 0.25 4.97 -0.04
C GLY A 172 0.53 4.07 1.15
N ILE A 173 0.51 2.76 0.92
CA ILE A 173 0.93 1.75 1.89
C ILE A 173 1.75 0.66 1.20
N ARG A 174 2.82 0.21 1.86
CA ARG A 174 3.78 -0.75 1.31
C ARG A 174 4.13 -1.83 2.31
N ALA A 175 4.46 -3.01 1.80
CA ALA A 175 5.20 -4.04 2.50
C ALA A 175 6.48 -4.36 1.72
N GLN A 176 7.62 -4.47 2.42
CA GLN A 176 8.88 -4.90 1.82
C GLN A 176 9.47 -6.08 2.59
N GLN A 177 10.15 -6.96 1.85
CA GLN A 177 10.83 -8.14 2.38
C GLN A 177 11.81 -8.63 1.32
N SER A 178 12.96 -9.16 1.75
CA SER A 178 14.03 -9.62 0.85
C SER A 178 13.63 -10.70 -0.16
N ILE A 179 12.47 -11.35 -0.02
CA ILE A 179 11.96 -12.29 -1.03
C ILE A 179 11.50 -11.59 -2.32
N TRP A 180 11.19 -10.29 -2.25
CA TRP A 180 10.70 -9.48 -3.36
C TRP A 180 11.77 -8.55 -3.97
N GLU A 181 12.86 -8.32 -3.23
CA GLU A 181 14.05 -7.59 -3.71
C GLU A 181 14.80 -8.41 -4.77
#